data_AF-A0A7X7VH05-F1
#
_entry.id   AF-A0A7X7VH05-F1
#
_cell.length_a   1.000
_cell.length_b   1.000
_cell.length_c   1.000
_cell.angle_alpha   90.00
_cell.angle_beta   90.00
_cell.angle_gamma   90.00
#
_symmetry.space_group_name_H-M   'P 1'
#
loop_
_entity.id
_entity.type
_entity.pdbx_description
1 polymer ?
#
loop_
_entity_poly.entity_id
_entity_poly.type
_entity_poly.pdbx_seq_one_letter_code
_entity_poly.pdbx_strand_id
1 'polypeptide(L)' 'MENQNNSTTYQRVDVTLPKETVRLLEKIAKRGDRSWLVDQAIRFFAKEMSRANLKKQVREGAIVNASRDLNLAEEWFSID' A
#
# COMPACT_ATOMS: atom_id res chain seq x y z
N MET A 1 -40.36 -11.81 13.82
CA MET A 1 -39.66 -10.52 14.06
C MET A 1 -38.22 -10.73 13.66
N GLU A 2 -37.91 -10.40 12.42
CA GLU A 2 -36.62 -10.65 11.78
C GLU A 2 -35.78 -9.37 11.94
N ASN A 3 -34.85 -9.37 12.90
CA ASN A 3 -33.93 -8.26 13.08
C ASN A 3 -32.76 -8.41 12.11
N GLN A 4 -32.98 -7.94 10.87
CA GLN A 4 -31.89 -7.65 9.94
C GLN A 4 -31.11 -6.42 10.44
N ASN A 5 -30.07 -6.65 11.25
CA ASN A 5 -29.15 -5.60 11.65
C ASN A 5 -27.95 -5.57 10.68
N ASN A 6 -27.92 -4.52 9.87
CA ASN A 6 -26.87 -4.11 8.92
C ASN A 6 -25.42 -4.31 9.43
N SER A 7 -24.77 -5.44 9.13
CA SER A 7 -23.39 -5.73 9.60
C SER A 7 -22.45 -6.23 8.50
N THR A 8 -22.24 -5.43 7.44
CA THR A 8 -21.38 -5.81 6.29
C THR A 8 -20.31 -4.77 5.97
N THR A 9 -19.56 -4.27 6.96
CA THR A 9 -18.38 -3.40 6.66
C THR A 9 -17.17 -3.59 7.57
N TYR A 10 -17.34 -3.95 8.84
CA TYR A 10 -16.22 -4.12 9.77
C TYR A 10 -16.25 -5.51 10.42
N GLN A 11 -15.12 -6.23 10.32
CA GLN A 11 -14.88 -7.47 11.05
C GLN A 11 -14.02 -7.17 12.29
N ARG A 12 -14.42 -7.68 13.46
CA ARG A 12 -13.61 -7.56 14.68
C ARG A 12 -12.44 -8.55 14.59
N VAL A 13 -11.22 -8.03 14.82
CA VAL A 13 -9.99 -8.82 14.87
C VAL A 13 -9.24 -8.41 16.13
N ASP A 14 -8.76 -9.38 16.91
CA ASP A 14 -7.92 -9.11 18.07
C ASP A 14 -6.46 -9.03 17.63
N VAL A 15 -5.81 -7.90 17.90
CA VAL A 15 -4.41 -7.64 17.53
C VAL A 15 -3.65 -7.08 18.72
N THR A 16 -2.44 -7.60 18.93
CA THR A 16 -1.53 -7.09 19.95
C THR A 16 -0.67 -5.99 19.34
N LEU A 17 -0.75 -4.79 19.92
CA LEU A 17 0.05 -3.64 19.50
C LEU A 17 1.00 -3.20 20.62
N PRO A 18 2.19 -2.67 20.30
CA PRO A 18 3.06 -2.03 21.27
C PRO A 18 2.31 -0.93 22.05
N LYS A 19 2.61 -0.79 23.35
CA LYS A 19 1.95 0.19 24.22
C LYS A 19 2.07 1.62 23.68
N GLU A 20 3.20 1.95 23.08
CA GLU A 20 3.44 3.24 22.44
C GLU A 20 2.51 3.49 21.23
N THR A 21 2.29 2.47 20.40
CA THR A 21 1.38 2.54 19.25
C THR A 21 -0.07 2.70 19.71
N VAL A 22 -0.46 2.03 20.79
CA VAL A 22 -1.80 2.20 21.40
C VAL A 22 -1.98 3.63 21.92
N ARG A 23 -0.97 4.19 22.60
CA ARG A 23 -1.01 5.58 23.07
C ARG A 23 -1.12 6.58 21.91
N LEU A 24 -0.39 6.33 20.82
CA LEU A 24 -0.47 7.16 19.61
C LEU A 24 -1.86 7.06 18.97
N LEU A 25 -2.40 5.85 18.87
CA LEU A 25 -3.76 5.60 18.39
C LEU A 25 -4.80 6.35 19.24
N GLU A 26 -4.70 6.29 20.56
CA GLU A 26 -5.61 7.00 21.47
C GLU A 26 -5.48 8.52 21.42
N LYS A 27 -4.28 9.04 21.13
CA LYS A 27 -4.05 10.48 20.97
C LYS A 27 -4.67 11.03 19.69
N ILE A 28 -4.69 10.23 18.62
CA ILE A 28 -5.13 10.66 17.29
C ILE A 28 -6.62 10.35 17.06
N ALA A 29 -7.06 9.17 17.46
CA ALA A 29 -8.45 8.74 17.27
C ALA A 29 -9.34 9.34 18.37
N LYS A 30 -10.39 10.06 17.96
CA LYS A 30 -11.48 10.42 18.87
C LYS A 30 -12.20 9.13 19.31
N ARG A 31 -12.92 9.20 20.44
CA ARG A 31 -13.68 8.04 20.97
C ARG A 31 -14.60 7.47 19.87
N GLY A 32 -14.28 6.26 19.40
CA GLY A 32 -15.04 5.56 18.35
C GLY A 32 -14.25 5.33 17.06
N ASP A 33 -13.25 6.15 16.76
CA ASP A 33 -12.58 6.16 15.44
C ASP A 33 -11.33 5.28 15.37
N ARG A 34 -11.09 4.44 16.37
CA ARG A 34 -9.91 3.57 16.44
C ARG A 34 -9.84 2.59 15.26
N SER A 35 -10.94 1.93 14.94
CA SER A 35 -11.01 0.99 13.81
C SER A 35 -10.84 1.69 12.46
N TRP A 36 -11.39 2.90 12.31
CA TRP A 36 -11.21 3.70 11.10
C TRP A 36 -9.74 4.11 10.91
N LEU A 37 -9.08 4.59 11.97
CA LEU A 37 -7.67 4.97 11.89
C LEU A 37 -6.77 3.77 11.53
N VAL A 38 -7.06 2.60 12.11
CA VAL A 38 -6.34 1.36 11.79
C VAL A 38 -6.55 0.95 10.33
N ASP A 39 -7.78 0.99 9.81
CA ASP A 39 -8.06 0.72 8.39
C ASP A 39 -7.28 1.68 7.47
N GLN A 40 -7.30 2.98 7.76
CA GLN A 40 -6.56 3.97 6.98
C GLN A 40 -5.05 3.76 7.02
N ALA A 41 -4.50 3.46 8.19
CA ALA A 41 -3.07 3.18 8.34
C ALA A 41 -2.65 1.94 7.53
N ILE A 42 -3.43 0.86 7.57
CA ILE A 42 -3.15 -0.37 6.82
C ILE A 42 -3.22 -0.09 5.31
N ARG A 43 -4.25 0.62 4.83
CA ARG A 43 -4.37 0.98 3.40
C ARG A 43 -3.24 1.87 2.93
N PHE A 44 -2.87 2.86 3.72
CA PHE A 44 -1.74 3.74 3.43
C PHE A 44 -0.44 2.93 3.33
N PHE A 45 -0.16 2.08 4.32
CA PHE A 45 1.05 1.26 4.32
C PHE A 45 1.11 0.29 3.13
N ALA A 46 -0.01 -0.38 2.81
CA ALA A 46 -0.09 -1.26 1.65
C ALA A 46 0.17 -0.52 0.33
N LYS A 47 -0.36 0.70 0.17
CA LYS A 47 -0.14 1.55 -1.00
C LYS A 47 1.31 2.03 -1.10
N GLU A 48 1.93 2.41 0.01
CA GLU A 48 3.33 2.85 0.00
C GLU A 48 4.28 1.69 -0.29
N MET A 49 4.02 0.51 0.28
CA MET A 49 4.79 -0.70 0.00
C MET A 49 4.68 -1.11 -1.48
N SER A 50 3.49 -1.04 -2.08
CA SER A 50 3.30 -1.36 -3.50
C SER A 50 4.02 -0.37 -4.41
N ARG A 51 4.03 0.93 -4.08
CA ARG A 51 4.81 1.94 -4.80
C ARG A 51 6.31 1.70 -4.70
N ALA A 52 6.81 1.37 -3.51
CA ALA A 52 8.22 1.06 -3.31
C ALA A 52 8.64 -0.17 -4.11
N ASN A 53 7.83 -1.22 -4.09
CA ASN A 53 8.06 -2.43 -4.88
C ASN A 53 7.99 -2.17 -6.38
N LEU A 54 7.00 -1.40 -6.84
CA LEU A 54 6.90 -1.02 -8.26
C LEU A 54 8.13 -0.23 -8.72
N LYS A 55 8.59 0.75 -7.92
CA LYS A 55 9.81 1.51 -8.23
C LYS A 55 11.04 0.61 -8.32
N LYS A 56 11.13 -0.41 -7.45
CA LYS A 56 12.19 -1.42 -7.48
C LYS A 56 12.12 -2.25 -8.76
N GLN A 57 10.94 -2.78 -9.10
CA GLN A 57 10.74 -3.60 -10.31
C GLN A 57 11.00 -2.82 -11.60
N VAL A 58 10.58 -1.55 -11.69
CA VAL A 58 10.87 -0.68 -12.85
C VAL A 58 12.38 -0.48 -13.00
N ARG A 59 13.08 -0.21 -11.89
CA ARG A 59 14.54 -0.06 -11.93
C ARG A 59 15.23 -1.36 -12.38
N GLU A 60 14.81 -2.50 -11.85
CA GLU A 60 15.37 -3.80 -12.22
C GLU A 60 15.10 -4.12 -13.69
N GLY A 61 13.87 -3.87 -14.17
CA GLY A 61 13.52 -4.02 -15.59
C GLY A 61 14.34 -3.13 -16.52
N ALA A 62 14.57 -1.86 -16.14
CA ALA A 62 15.40 -0.94 -16.91
C ALA A 62 16.86 -1.42 -17.00
N ILE A 63 17.42 -1.97 -15.91
CA ILE A 63 18.78 -2.54 -15.91
C ILE A 63 18.83 -3.77 -16.82
N VAL A 64 17.87 -4.70 -16.69
CA VAL A 64 17.84 -5.94 -17.47
C VAL A 64 17.70 -5.66 -18.97
N ASN A 65 16.89 -4.66 -19.34
CA ASN A 65 16.62 -4.35 -20.74
C ASN A 65 17.58 -3.32 -21.35
N ALA A 66 18.48 -2.72 -20.58
CA ALA A 66 19.33 -1.61 -21.01
C ALA A 66 20.08 -1.87 -22.33
N SER A 67 20.65 -3.07 -22.50
CA SER A 67 21.38 -3.41 -23.74
C SER A 67 20.45 -3.61 -24.94
N ARG A 68 19.24 -4.14 -24.74
CA ARG A 68 18.25 -4.26 -25.82
C ARG A 68 17.77 -2.87 -26.23
N ASP A 69 17.43 -2.05 -25.24
CA ASP A 69 16.88 -0.72 -25.46
C ASP A 69 17.91 0.20 -26.16
N LEU A 70 19.20 0.03 -25.84
CA LEU A 70 20.30 0.72 -26.54
C LEU A 70 20.42 0.28 -28.00
N ASN A 71 20.50 -1.03 -28.26
CA ASN A 71 20.60 -1.55 -29.64
C ASN A 71 19.40 -1.12 -30.48
N LEU A 72 18.19 -1.19 -29.93
CA LEU A 72 16.98 -0.76 -30.63
C LEU A 72 17.01 0.75 -30.95
N ALA A 73 17.50 1.58 -30.03
CA ALA A 73 17.65 3.01 -30.29
C ALA A 73 18.68 3.28 -31.40
N GLU A 74 19.83 2.59 -31.37
CA GLU A 74 20.87 2.69 -32.41
C GLU A 74 20.37 2.24 -33.80
N GLU A 75 19.60 1.15 -33.84
CA GLU A 75 18.93 0.69 -35.06
C GLU A 75 17.98 1.75 -35.62
N TRP A 76 17.17 2.39 -34.77
CA TRP A 76 16.21 3.42 -35.17
C TRP A 76 16.87 4.73 -35.61
N PHE A 77 17.98 5.14 -34.98
CA PHE A 77 18.76 6.32 -35.42
C PHE A 77 19.43 6.11 -36.79
N SER A 78 19.59 4.86 -37.22
CA SER A 78 20.20 4.54 -38.51
C SER A 78 19.19 4.57 -39.68
N ILE A 79 17.91 4.85 -39.41
CA ILE A 79 16.82 4.90 -40.41
C ILE A 79 16.47 6.35 -40.80
N ASP A 80 17.15 7.35 -40.22
CA ASP A 80 17.01 8.78 -40.53
C ASP A 80 18.11 9.29 -41.49
#